data_AF-A0A820EW66-F1
#
_entry.id   AF-A0A820EW66-F1
#
_cell.length_a   1.000
_cell.length_b   1.000
_cell.length_c   1.000
_cell.angle_alpha   90.00
_cell.angle_beta   90.00
_cell.angle_gamma   90.00
#
_symmetry.space_group_name_H-M   'P 1'
#
loop_
_entity.id
_entity.type
_entity.pdbx_description
1 polymer ?
#
loop_
_entity_poly.entity_id
_entity_poly.type
_entity_poly.pdbx_seq_one_letter_code
_entity_poly.pdbx_strand_id
1 'polypeptide(L)'
;MSNTSVAEQAAAPVVSESPAAIERWERDFSQTKTDRITYDYIVVGSGSAGAVLASRLSEQADKRVLLIEAGGVDAMDQIHMPAACGSCQLSEIDWQYKTIPQLYSHFACVNQQSNWPRGKVLGGCTSINYMQYVRGDPHDYDNWQLPQWSFQEMLKYFKKLER
;
A
#
# COMPACT_ATOMS: atom_id res chain seq x y z
N MET A 1 7.04 -30.94 46.88
CA MET A 1 7.88 -30.53 45.74
C MET A 1 6.99 -29.79 44.77
N SER A 2 7.40 -28.59 44.40
CA SER A 2 6.59 -27.48 43.91
C SER A 2 6.15 -27.60 42.46
N ASN A 3 4.89 -27.20 42.23
CA ASN A 3 4.32 -26.82 40.93
C ASN A 3 5.10 -25.67 40.26
N THR A 4 5.19 -25.68 38.93
CA THR A 4 5.42 -24.48 38.12
C THR A 4 4.75 -24.75 36.77
N SER A 5 3.49 -24.35 36.59
CA SER A 5 2.98 -23.02 36.21
C SER A 5 3.03 -22.78 34.70
N VAL A 6 1.82 -22.52 34.20
CA VAL A 6 1.38 -22.24 32.84
C VAL A 6 1.95 -20.92 32.31
N ALA A 7 2.21 -20.90 31.00
CA ALA A 7 2.35 -19.79 30.06
C ALA A 7 2.39 -18.36 30.63
N GLU A 8 3.52 -17.68 30.41
CA GLU A 8 3.62 -16.23 30.46
C GLU A 8 3.66 -15.71 29.02
N GLN A 9 2.51 -15.28 28.51
CA GLN A 9 2.44 -14.44 27.31
C GLN A 9 3.10 -13.10 27.65
N ALA A 10 4.29 -12.87 27.12
CA ALA A 10 4.90 -11.54 27.15
C ALA A 10 4.00 -10.58 26.34
N ALA A 11 3.26 -9.72 27.05
CA ALA A 11 2.54 -8.61 26.43
C ALA A 11 3.56 -7.73 25.69
N ALA A 12 3.25 -7.40 24.43
CA ALA A 12 4.04 -6.42 23.68
C ALA A 12 4.10 -5.10 24.46
N PRO A 13 5.26 -4.41 24.50
CA PRO A 13 5.36 -3.14 25.21
C PRO A 13 4.37 -2.15 24.60
N VAL A 14 3.49 -1.59 25.44
CA VAL A 14 2.69 -0.42 25.09
C VAL A 14 3.68 0.69 24.79
N VAL A 15 3.80 1.05 23.53
CA VAL A 15 4.57 2.22 23.11
C VAL A 15 3.87 3.43 23.71
N SER A 16 4.41 3.98 24.80
CA SER A 16 3.93 5.24 25.34
C SER A 16 4.27 6.33 24.31
N GLU A 17 3.26 6.80 23.58
CA GLU A 17 3.46 7.95 22.70
C GLU A 17 3.91 9.15 23.54
N SER A 18 4.98 9.83 23.12
CA SER A 18 5.45 11.02 23.82
C SER A 18 4.33 12.08 23.79
N PRO A 19 4.12 12.88 24.85
CA PRO A 19 3.11 13.95 24.87
C PRO A 19 3.20 14.91 23.67
N ALA A 20 4.39 15.12 23.12
CA ALA A 20 4.63 15.96 21.94
C ALA A 20 4.02 15.40 20.64
N ALA A 21 3.76 14.09 20.56
CA ALA A 21 3.10 13.47 19.42
C ALA A 21 1.60 13.79 19.42
N ILE A 22 0.98 13.86 20.60
CA ILE A 22 -0.45 14.16 20.78
C ILE A 22 -0.73 15.65 20.57
N GLU A 23 0.12 16.55 21.09
CA GLU A 23 0.00 18.01 20.86
C GLU A 23 0.06 18.40 19.36
N ARG A 24 0.71 17.58 18.51
CA ARG A 24 0.82 17.85 17.07
C ARG A 24 -0.50 17.70 16.31
N TRP A 25 -1.49 17.00 16.87
CA TRP A 25 -2.78 16.73 16.22
C TRP A 25 -3.90 17.68 16.67
N GLU A 26 -3.72 18.43 17.76
CA GLU A 26 -4.66 19.47 18.19
C GLU A 26 -4.42 20.79 17.45
N ARG A 27 -4.38 20.75 16.12
CA ARG A 27 -4.46 21.98 15.33
C ARG A 27 -5.91 22.47 15.34
N ASP A 28 -6.14 23.64 15.93
CA ASP A 28 -7.42 24.33 15.85
C ASP A 28 -7.66 24.82 14.41
N PHE A 29 -8.43 24.04 13.63
CA PHE A 29 -8.80 24.38 12.25
C PHE A 29 -9.94 25.41 12.17
N SER A 30 -10.42 25.96 13.30
CA SER A 30 -11.55 26.89 13.33
C SER A 30 -11.30 28.24 12.66
N GLN A 31 -10.04 28.66 12.50
CA GLN A 31 -9.68 29.99 12.02
C GLN A 31 -9.20 30.07 10.55
N THR A 32 -9.06 28.95 9.86
CA THR A 32 -8.72 28.97 8.43
C THR A 32 -9.97 29.28 7.59
N LYS A 33 -10.06 30.51 7.09
CA LYS A 33 -11.04 30.89 6.05
C LYS A 33 -10.62 30.26 4.72
N THR A 34 -10.79 28.94 4.62
CA THR A 34 -10.66 28.22 3.36
C THR A 34 -12.00 28.30 2.65
N ASP A 35 -12.00 28.81 1.41
CA ASP A 35 -13.07 28.44 0.49
C ASP A 35 -13.04 26.91 0.46
N ARG A 36 -14.06 26.28 1.06
CA ARG A 36 -14.08 24.82 1.24
C ARG A 36 -14.17 24.17 -0.13
N ILE A 37 -13.02 23.78 -0.67
CA ILE A 37 -12.97 22.95 -1.87
C ILE A 37 -13.53 21.59 -1.46
N THR A 38 -14.74 21.33 -1.93
CA THR A 38 -15.39 20.02 -1.78
C THR A 38 -14.91 19.09 -2.90
N TYR A 39 -15.01 17.78 -2.70
CA TYR A 39 -14.71 16.76 -3.71
C TYR A 39 -15.79 15.69 -3.62
N ASP A 40 -16.14 15.07 -4.74
CA ASP A 40 -17.10 13.96 -4.78
C ASP A 40 -16.43 12.65 -4.34
N TYR A 41 -15.14 12.51 -4.66
CA TYR A 41 -14.33 11.36 -4.30
C TYR A 41 -12.97 11.81 -3.77
N ILE A 42 -12.53 11.14 -2.70
CA ILE A 42 -11.17 11.25 -2.19
C ILE A 42 -10.54 9.86 -2.28
N VAL A 43 -9.53 9.72 -3.13
CA VAL A 43 -8.74 8.50 -3.29
C VAL A 43 -7.44 8.67 -2.51
N VAL A 44 -7.21 7.79 -1.55
CA VAL A 44 -6.00 7.81 -0.71
C VAL A 44 -5.05 6.73 -1.20
N GLY A 45 -3.89 7.15 -1.70
CA GLY A 45 -2.88 6.34 -2.34
C GLY A 45 -3.03 6.31 -3.86
N SER A 46 -1.99 6.73 -4.57
CA SER A 46 -1.86 6.64 -6.03
C SER A 46 -1.09 5.39 -6.47
N GLY A 47 -1.29 4.27 -5.77
CA GLY A 47 -0.76 2.97 -6.18
C GLY A 47 -1.49 2.37 -7.39
N SER A 48 -1.20 1.10 -7.69
CA SER A 48 -1.70 0.38 -8.86
C SER A 48 -3.22 0.46 -9.05
N ALA A 49 -4.01 0.35 -7.97
CA ALA A 49 -5.46 0.46 -8.02
C ALA A 49 -5.95 1.91 -7.93
N GLY A 50 -5.35 2.71 -7.03
CA GLY A 50 -5.80 4.08 -6.75
C GLY A 50 -5.63 5.02 -7.93
N ALA A 51 -4.52 4.91 -8.66
CA ALA A 51 -4.28 5.70 -9.87
C ALA A 51 -5.34 5.38 -10.97
N VAL A 52 -5.64 4.10 -11.18
CA VAL A 52 -6.66 3.66 -12.14
C VAL A 52 -8.06 4.12 -11.73
N LEU A 53 -8.40 4.00 -10.44
CA LEU A 53 -9.68 4.45 -9.92
C LEU A 53 -9.86 5.96 -10.07
N ALA A 54 -8.87 6.75 -9.66
CA ALA A 54 -8.90 8.20 -9.80
C ALA A 54 -9.05 8.63 -11.26
N SER A 55 -8.30 7.99 -12.17
CA SER A 55 -8.43 8.22 -13.62
C SER A 55 -9.85 7.96 -14.12
N ARG A 56 -10.45 6.80 -13.79
CA ARG A 56 -11.82 6.45 -14.23
C ARG A 56 -12.90 7.35 -13.64
N LEU A 57 -12.79 7.72 -12.37
CA LEU A 57 -13.74 8.64 -11.74
C LEU A 57 -13.65 10.03 -12.37
N SER A 58 -12.44 10.48 -12.73
CA SER A 58 -12.21 11.78 -13.36
C SER A 58 -12.67 11.87 -14.83
N GLU A 59 -12.99 10.75 -15.49
CA GLU A 59 -13.60 10.76 -16.83
C GLU A 59 -15.02 11.37 -16.81
N GLN A 60 -15.67 11.42 -15.64
CA GLN A 60 -16.98 12.05 -15.46
C GLN A 60 -16.84 13.55 -15.22
N ALA A 61 -17.28 14.37 -16.19
CA ALA A 61 -17.10 15.82 -16.16
C ALA A 61 -17.79 16.52 -14.98
N ASP A 62 -18.78 15.89 -14.36
CA ASP A 62 -19.50 16.39 -13.18
C ASP A 62 -18.86 15.99 -11.85
N LYS A 63 -17.78 15.20 -11.85
CA LYS A 63 -17.10 14.72 -10.63
C LYS A 63 -15.78 15.43 -10.40
N ARG A 64 -15.56 15.85 -9.16
CA ARG A 64 -14.26 16.32 -8.68
C ARG A 64 -13.61 15.24 -7.82
N VAL A 65 -12.43 14.80 -8.24
CA VAL A 65 -11.67 13.75 -7.59
C VAL A 65 -10.41 14.34 -6.97
N LEU A 66 -10.21 14.11 -5.68
CA LEU A 66 -8.94 14.37 -5.00
C LEU A 66 -8.17 13.06 -4.89
N LEU A 67 -6.94 13.04 -5.39
CA LEU A 67 -6.00 11.94 -5.19
C LEU A 67 -4.88 12.39 -4.25
N ILE A 68 -4.68 11.65 -3.16
CA ILE A 68 -3.64 11.95 -2.16
C ILE A 68 -2.60 10.85 -2.23
N GLU A 69 -1.35 11.20 -2.51
CA GLU A 69 -0.20 10.28 -2.48
C GLU A 69 0.82 10.79 -1.47
N ALA A 70 1.37 9.88 -0.66
CA ALA A 70 2.37 10.22 0.35
C ALA A 70 3.76 10.42 -0.26
N GLY A 71 4.04 9.72 -1.36
CA GLY A 71 5.26 9.84 -2.14
C GLY A 71 5.32 11.05 -3.05
N GLY A 72 6.47 11.21 -3.70
CA GLY A 72 6.68 12.18 -4.76
C GLY A 72 6.24 11.67 -6.13
N VAL A 73 6.55 12.47 -7.16
CA VAL A 73 6.47 12.03 -8.57
C VAL A 73 7.54 10.97 -8.86
N ASP A 74 7.35 10.20 -9.92
CA ASP A 74 8.24 9.14 -10.41
C ASP A 74 9.47 9.69 -11.15
N ALA A 75 10.22 10.59 -10.53
CA ALA A 75 11.36 11.29 -11.14
C ALA A 75 12.69 10.50 -11.13
N MET A 76 12.75 9.35 -10.45
CA MET A 76 13.97 8.55 -10.34
C MET A 76 14.16 7.70 -11.61
N ASP A 77 15.29 7.85 -12.31
CA ASP A 77 15.57 7.15 -13.58
C ASP A 77 15.42 5.62 -13.49
N GLN A 78 15.74 5.06 -12.32
CA GLN A 78 15.65 3.63 -12.01
C GLN A 78 14.22 3.09 -12.11
N ILE A 79 13.20 3.93 -11.89
CA ILE A 79 11.78 3.56 -12.10
C ILE A 79 11.53 3.24 -13.57
N HIS A 80 12.18 3.98 -14.47
CA HIS A 80 11.99 3.89 -15.92
C HIS A 80 12.91 2.86 -16.59
N MET A 81 13.83 2.24 -15.82
CA MET A 81 14.71 1.18 -16.29
C MET A 81 14.31 -0.16 -15.63
N PRO A 82 13.58 -1.05 -16.32
CA PRO A 82 13.13 -2.32 -15.75
C PRO A 82 14.23 -3.17 -15.09
N ALA A 83 15.45 -3.15 -15.67
CA ALA A 83 16.60 -3.86 -15.13
C ALA A 83 17.10 -3.31 -13.78
N ALA A 84 16.73 -2.08 -13.41
CA ALA A 84 17.09 -1.44 -12.15
C ALA A 84 16.05 -1.55 -11.04
N CYS A 85 14.93 -2.27 -11.23
CA CYS A 85 13.88 -2.38 -10.19
C CYS A 85 14.40 -2.78 -8.80
N GLY A 86 15.43 -3.63 -8.71
CA GLY A 86 16.06 -3.99 -7.43
C GLY A 86 16.70 -2.81 -6.68
N SER A 87 17.19 -1.80 -7.40
CA SER A 87 17.78 -0.59 -6.82
C SER A 87 16.74 0.40 -6.27
N CYS A 88 15.46 0.24 -6.62
CA CYS A 88 14.37 1.02 -6.06
C CYS A 88 14.02 0.58 -4.63
N GLN A 89 14.40 -0.64 -4.22
CA GLN A 89 14.12 -1.15 -2.87
C GLN A 89 15.03 -0.50 -1.85
N LEU A 90 14.52 -0.25 -0.63
CA LEU A 90 15.23 0.44 0.45
C LEU A 90 15.67 1.88 0.13
N SER A 91 15.18 2.46 -0.97
CA SER A 91 15.38 3.85 -1.36
C SER A 91 14.31 4.78 -0.76
N GLU A 92 14.40 6.08 -1.04
CA GLU A 92 13.45 7.10 -0.61
C GLU A 92 12.03 6.92 -1.18
N ILE A 93 11.90 6.24 -2.33
CA ILE A 93 10.62 5.90 -2.98
C ILE A 93 10.04 4.57 -2.49
N ASP A 94 10.65 3.94 -1.48
CA ASP A 94 10.15 2.76 -0.79
C ASP A 94 9.69 3.14 0.62
N TRP A 95 8.63 2.51 1.10
CA TRP A 95 8.24 2.54 2.51
C TRP A 95 9.21 1.79 3.43
N GLN A 96 9.97 0.85 2.86
CA GLN A 96 11.03 0.08 3.55
C GLN A 96 10.51 -0.72 4.74
N TYR A 97 9.31 -1.29 4.61
CA TYR A 97 8.75 -2.10 5.68
C TYR A 97 9.63 -3.32 5.97
N LYS A 98 9.67 -3.70 7.23
CA LYS A 98 10.31 -4.94 7.69
C LYS A 98 9.32 -5.73 8.50
N THR A 99 9.37 -7.05 8.35
CA THR A 99 8.64 -7.93 9.26
C THR A 99 9.24 -7.84 10.67
N ILE A 100 8.46 -8.22 11.68
CA ILE A 100 9.04 -8.66 12.96
C ILE A 100 9.92 -9.91 12.73
N PRO A 101 10.81 -10.28 13.67
CA PRO A 101 11.54 -11.55 13.61
C PRO A 101 10.59 -12.74 13.42
N GLN A 102 10.89 -13.62 12.46
CA GLN A 102 10.03 -14.75 12.12
C GLN A 102 10.47 -16.04 12.81
N LEU A 103 9.57 -16.70 13.53
CA LEU A 103 9.91 -17.90 14.32
C LEU A 103 10.31 -19.12 13.48
N TYR A 104 9.76 -19.25 12.27
CA TYR A 104 9.87 -20.45 11.43
C TYR A 104 10.43 -20.17 10.02
N SER A 105 10.95 -18.97 9.76
CA SER A 105 11.46 -18.60 8.43
C SER A 105 12.54 -17.52 8.52
N HIS A 106 13.14 -17.16 7.37
CA HIS A 106 14.10 -16.06 7.28
C HIS A 106 15.34 -16.20 8.16
N PHE A 107 15.76 -17.43 8.50
CA PHE A 107 16.95 -17.70 9.32
C PHE A 107 18.26 -17.15 8.73
N ALA A 108 18.32 -16.94 7.42
CA ALA A 108 19.46 -16.34 6.72
C ALA A 108 19.40 -14.80 6.66
N CYS A 109 18.31 -14.18 7.12
CA CYS A 109 18.16 -12.73 7.16
C CYS A 109 18.69 -12.16 8.48
N VAL A 110 19.20 -10.93 8.44
CA VAL A 110 19.61 -10.21 9.65
C VAL A 110 18.41 -10.10 10.60
N ASN A 111 18.60 -10.52 11.85
CA ASN A 111 17.57 -10.56 12.89
C ASN A 111 16.32 -11.40 12.54
N GLN A 112 16.40 -12.31 11.57
CA GLN A 112 15.25 -13.09 11.07
C GLN A 112 14.10 -12.21 10.54
N GLN A 113 14.43 -11.02 10.02
CA GLN A 113 13.47 -10.05 9.49
C GLN A 113 13.58 -9.95 7.96
N SER A 114 12.43 -9.92 7.30
CA SER A 114 12.33 -9.79 5.84
C SER A 114 12.04 -8.35 5.45
N ASN A 115 12.66 -7.87 4.37
CA ASN A 115 12.34 -6.57 3.77
C ASN A 115 11.12 -6.73 2.85
N TRP A 116 10.11 -5.88 3.04
CA TRP A 116 8.85 -5.89 2.31
C TRP A 116 8.69 -4.56 1.57
N PRO A 117 9.33 -4.41 0.39
CA PRO A 117 9.31 -3.15 -0.35
C PRO A 117 7.88 -2.79 -0.77
N ARG A 118 7.50 -1.53 -0.57
CA ARG A 118 6.22 -0.95 -1.01
C ARG A 118 6.49 0.43 -1.58
N GLY A 119 6.03 0.69 -2.81
CA GLY A 119 6.25 1.97 -3.46
C GLY A 119 5.57 3.11 -2.71
N LYS A 120 6.34 4.15 -2.42
CA LYS A 120 5.95 5.45 -1.85
C LYS A 120 6.29 6.52 -2.88
N VAL A 121 5.58 6.47 -3.99
CA VAL A 121 5.76 7.30 -5.18
C VAL A 121 4.46 7.23 -5.99
N LEU A 122 4.20 8.20 -6.85
CA LEU A 122 3.14 8.11 -7.85
C LEU A 122 3.27 6.80 -8.66
N GLY A 123 2.18 6.03 -8.76
CA GLY A 123 2.13 4.67 -9.29
C GLY A 123 2.36 3.56 -8.25
N GLY A 124 2.90 3.92 -7.08
CA GLY A 124 3.11 3.05 -5.92
C GLY A 124 3.95 1.82 -6.26
N CYS A 125 3.48 0.64 -5.86
CA CYS A 125 4.20 -0.60 -6.12
C CYS A 125 4.39 -0.90 -7.62
N THR A 126 3.55 -0.39 -8.53
CA THR A 126 3.77 -0.57 -9.97
C THR A 126 5.09 0.08 -10.42
N SER A 127 5.47 1.21 -9.82
CA SER A 127 6.68 1.95 -10.17
C SER A 127 7.97 1.30 -9.68
N ILE A 128 7.90 0.30 -8.80
CA ILE A 128 9.07 -0.38 -8.24
C ILE A 128 9.00 -1.91 -8.40
N ASN A 129 8.09 -2.42 -9.24
CA ASN A 129 7.91 -3.86 -9.42
C ASN A 129 8.92 -4.45 -10.43
N TYR A 130 8.80 -5.76 -10.66
CA TYR A 130 9.64 -6.51 -11.62
C TYR A 130 9.01 -6.64 -13.01
N MET A 131 8.04 -5.78 -13.36
CA MET A 131 7.39 -5.70 -14.68
C MET A 131 6.73 -7.02 -15.17
N GLN A 132 6.40 -7.93 -14.25
CA GLN A 132 5.73 -9.18 -14.60
C GLN A 132 4.23 -8.95 -14.76
N TYR A 133 3.69 -9.30 -15.92
CA TYR A 133 2.24 -9.40 -16.13
C TYR A 133 1.80 -10.85 -16.01
N VAL A 134 0.97 -11.13 -14.99
CA VAL A 134 0.46 -12.46 -14.70
C VAL A 134 -1.02 -12.34 -14.36
N ARG A 135 -1.84 -13.20 -14.94
CA ARG A 135 -3.23 -13.41 -14.50
C ARG A 135 -3.24 -14.51 -13.45
N GLY A 136 -4.08 -14.35 -12.43
CA GLY A 136 -4.38 -15.43 -11.48
C GLY A 136 -5.05 -16.63 -12.15
N ASP A 137 -5.04 -17.78 -11.48
CA ASP A 137 -5.75 -18.97 -11.94
C ASP A 137 -7.27 -18.71 -11.84
N PRO A 138 -8.09 -19.14 -12.82
CA PRO A 138 -9.54 -19.00 -12.73
C PRO A 138 -10.14 -19.50 -11.41
N HIS A 139 -9.59 -20.59 -10.87
CA HIS A 139 -10.05 -21.19 -9.63
C HIS A 139 -9.87 -20.27 -8.42
N ASP A 140 -8.85 -19.40 -8.41
CA ASP A 140 -8.63 -18.45 -7.32
C ASP A 140 -9.81 -17.48 -7.15
N TYR A 141 -10.38 -17.02 -8.28
CA TYR A 141 -11.52 -16.10 -8.30
C TYR A 141 -12.84 -16.80 -7.99
N ASP A 142 -13.05 -17.97 -8.58
CA ASP A 142 -14.27 -18.74 -8.38
C ASP A 142 -14.39 -19.22 -6.92
N ASN A 143 -13.25 -19.49 -6.27
CA ASN A 143 -13.18 -19.85 -4.85
C ASN A 143 -13.56 -18.71 -3.89
N TRP A 144 -13.62 -17.46 -4.34
CA TRP A 144 -14.15 -16.36 -3.52
C TRP A 144 -15.64 -16.52 -3.23
N GLN A 145 -16.36 -17.35 -4.01
CA GLN A 145 -17.81 -17.58 -3.86
C GLN A 145 -18.62 -16.26 -3.95
N LEU A 146 -18.10 -15.31 -4.72
CA LEU A 146 -18.73 -14.03 -5.02
C LEU A 146 -19.08 -14.01 -6.51
N PRO A 147 -20.35 -14.25 -6.91
CA PRO A 147 -20.71 -14.43 -8.31
C PRO A 147 -20.27 -13.27 -9.23
N GLN A 148 -20.38 -12.03 -8.74
CA GLN A 148 -19.97 -10.81 -9.44
C GLN A 148 -18.44 -10.67 -9.61
N TRP A 149 -17.67 -11.52 -8.94
CA TRP A 149 -16.21 -11.57 -8.96
C TRP A 149 -15.67 -12.93 -9.42
N SER A 150 -16.53 -13.78 -10.02
CA SER A 150 -16.08 -15.00 -10.68
C SER A 150 -15.07 -14.69 -11.79
N PHE A 151 -14.26 -15.68 -12.18
CA PHE A 151 -13.25 -15.46 -13.22
C PHE A 151 -13.90 -14.99 -14.54
N GLN A 152 -15.06 -15.55 -14.87
CA GLN A 152 -15.81 -15.16 -16.06
C GLN A 152 -16.21 -13.68 -16.03
N GLU A 153 -16.68 -13.17 -14.88
CA GLU A 153 -17.02 -11.77 -14.72
C GLU A 153 -15.79 -10.86 -14.72
N MET A 154 -14.67 -11.31 -14.14
CA MET A 154 -13.44 -10.53 -14.08
C MET A 154 -12.66 -10.50 -15.40
N LEU A 155 -12.80 -11.51 -16.25
CA LEU A 155 -12.08 -11.64 -17.52
C LEU A 155 -12.27 -10.43 -18.45
N LYS A 156 -13.45 -9.80 -18.43
CA LYS A 156 -13.71 -8.59 -19.22
C LYS A 156 -12.83 -7.41 -18.78
N TYR A 157 -12.56 -7.29 -17.47
CA TYR A 157 -11.69 -6.25 -16.93
C TYR A 157 -10.21 -6.56 -17.16
N PHE A 158 -9.78 -7.83 -17.06
CA PHE A 158 -8.41 -8.22 -17.40
C PHE A 158 -8.07 -7.94 -18.87
N LYS A 159 -8.97 -8.29 -19.79
CA LYS A 159 -8.80 -7.97 -21.22
C LYS A 159 -8.80 -6.47 -21.51
N LYS A 160 -9.49 -5.67 -20.70
CA LYS A 160 -9.49 -4.20 -20.83
C LYS A 160 -8.16 -3.59 -20.38
N LEU A 161 -7.46 -4.23 -19.44
CA LEU A 161 -6.21 -3.73 -18.86
C LEU A 161 -4.99 -3.93 -19.76
N GLU A 162 -4.98 -4.96 -20.62
CA GLU A 162 -3.78 -5.40 -21.36
C GLU A 162 -3.65 -4.87 -22.79
N ARG A 163 -4.49 -3.91 -23.19
CA ARG A 163 -4.54 -3.38 -24.55
C ARG A 163 -3.80 -2.05 -24.69
#